data_AF-A0A2M7RVS1-F1
#
_entry.id   AF-A0A2M7RVS1-F1
#
_cell.length_a   1.000
_cell.length_b   1.000
_cell.length_c   1.000
_cell.angle_alpha   90.00
_cell.angle_beta   90.00
_cell.angle_gamma   90.00
#
_symmetry.space_group_name_H-M   'P 1'
#
loop_
_entity.id
_entity.type
_entity.pdbx_description
1 polymer ?
#
loop_
_entity_poly.entity_id
_entity_poly.type
_entity_poly.pdbx_seq_one_letter_code
_entity_poly.pdbx_strand_id
1 'polypeptide(L)'
;GYQILDPFRSLNVVVMQNFRWDNAIYNLQPRFIKDNLLDFDYDEENNFDGNNEFREFDLKSIRYQTMNVERIQYNNEKKINDVFLVFDDNRSYKKYYTRPDLNGNFLIKRNEGENSHVEADYVNVHFTLANVMPFADGNLYLFGKFTDWKFKEEFKMNYDSISSSYKNEVLLKQGYYNYVYCLLKDGSKNVGDISAVEGTHMLTENDYSILVYHRLPNQIYDRLIGFHTANTNVK
;
A
#
# COMPACT_ATOMS: atom_id res chain seq x y z
N GLY A 1 16.66 5.58 32.21
CA GLY A 1 16.64 6.03 30.80
C GLY A 1 17.60 5.17 29.98
N TYR A 2 17.42 5.12 28.67
CA TYR A 2 18.30 4.43 27.73
C TYR A 2 19.43 5.40 27.29
N GLN A 3 20.70 5.01 27.42
CA GLN A 3 21.83 5.91 27.13
C GLN A 3 22.33 5.74 25.69
N ILE A 4 22.52 6.87 25.00
CA ILE A 4 23.04 6.93 23.63
C ILE A 4 24.19 7.94 23.64
N LEU A 5 25.42 7.48 23.41
CA LEU A 5 26.62 8.32 23.53
C LEU A 5 26.85 9.20 22.31
N ASP A 6 26.62 8.66 21.11
CA ASP A 6 26.83 9.37 19.84
C ASP A 6 25.65 9.10 18.89
N PRO A 7 24.51 9.79 19.09
CA PRO A 7 23.29 9.58 18.32
C PRO A 7 23.49 9.66 16.79
N PHE A 8 24.35 10.56 16.32
CA PHE A 8 24.62 10.76 14.88
C PHE A 8 25.34 9.59 14.21
N ARG A 9 26.07 8.78 14.97
CA ARG A 9 26.76 7.60 14.43
C ARG A 9 26.09 6.29 14.76
N SER A 10 25.39 6.21 15.89
CA SER A 10 24.86 4.96 16.40
C SER A 10 23.37 4.77 16.15
N LEU A 11 22.62 5.82 15.80
CA LEU A 11 21.19 5.72 15.49
C LEU A 11 20.90 5.70 13.99
N ASN A 12 19.95 4.84 13.63
CA ASN A 12 19.33 4.83 12.32
C ASN A 12 17.83 4.94 12.54
N VAL A 13 17.22 6.04 12.12
CA VAL A 13 15.77 6.21 12.16
C VAL A 13 15.20 5.92 10.77
N VAL A 14 14.14 5.11 10.76
CA VAL A 14 13.35 4.81 9.56
C VAL A 14 11.93 5.31 9.77
N VAL A 15 11.40 6.05 8.79
CA VAL A 15 10.01 6.48 8.77
C VAL A 15 9.33 5.83 7.57
N MET A 16 8.18 5.20 7.80
CA MET A 16 7.41 4.51 6.77
C MET A 16 5.99 5.03 6.73
N GLN A 17 5.46 5.25 5.53
CA GLN A 17 4.05 5.58 5.33
C GLN A 17 3.26 4.30 5.03
N ASN A 18 2.18 4.03 5.78
CA ASN A 18 1.31 2.86 5.67
C ASN A 18 2.08 1.51 5.69
N PHE A 19 3.18 1.45 6.45
CA PHE A 19 4.10 0.29 6.50
C PHE A 19 4.72 -0.10 5.15
N ARG A 20 4.80 0.83 4.21
CA ARG A 20 5.49 0.65 2.94
C ARG A 20 7.00 0.83 3.13
N TRP A 21 7.75 -0.20 2.73
CA TRP A 21 9.21 -0.13 2.70
C TRP A 21 9.74 0.52 1.41
N ASP A 22 8.94 0.52 0.34
CA ASP A 22 9.36 1.01 -0.98
C ASP A 22 9.59 2.53 -1.00
N ASN A 23 8.83 3.29 -0.20
CA ASN A 23 8.96 4.75 -0.09
C ASN A 23 9.47 5.21 1.29
N ALA A 24 10.00 4.30 2.10
CA ALA A 24 10.47 4.64 3.44
C ALA A 24 11.68 5.59 3.40
N ILE A 25 11.72 6.49 4.37
CA ILE A 25 12.85 7.40 4.59
C ILE A 25 13.81 6.69 5.54
N TYR A 26 15.00 6.36 5.06
CA TYR A 26 16.02 5.63 5.81
C TYR A 26 17.15 6.54 6.28
N ASN A 27 17.82 6.12 7.35
CA ASN A 27 19.02 6.77 7.89
C ASN A 27 18.79 8.25 8.25
N LEU A 28 17.55 8.61 8.64
CA LEU A 28 17.22 9.95 9.06
C LEU A 28 18.05 10.28 10.31
N GLN A 29 18.83 11.35 10.23
CA GLN A 29 19.66 11.84 11.32
C GLN A 29 18.88 12.88 12.14
N PRO A 30 19.22 13.11 13.42
CA PRO A 30 18.63 14.23 14.14
C PRO A 30 19.20 15.56 13.62
N ARG A 31 18.41 16.63 13.61
CA ARG A 31 18.87 17.99 13.30
C ARG A 31 19.79 18.52 14.39
N PHE A 32 19.38 18.36 15.64
CA PHE A 32 20.17 18.71 16.83
C PHE A 32 19.76 17.85 18.03
N ILE A 33 20.62 17.89 19.05
CA ILE A 33 20.42 17.19 20.32
C ILE A 33 20.27 18.23 21.42
N LYS A 34 19.20 18.16 22.20
CA LYS A 34 18.96 19.05 23.35
C LYS A 34 18.67 18.21 24.59
N ASP A 35 19.62 18.14 25.50
CA ASP A 35 19.56 17.29 26.70
C ASP A 35 19.27 15.82 26.33
N ASN A 36 18.04 15.35 26.58
CA ASN A 36 17.56 14.01 26.26
C ASN A 36 16.60 13.96 25.06
N LEU A 37 16.50 15.05 24.29
CA LEU A 37 15.65 15.17 23.11
C LEU A 37 16.50 15.13 21.83
N LEU A 38 16.13 14.24 20.92
CA LEU A 38 16.63 14.20 19.55
C LEU A 38 15.59 14.84 18.65
N ASP A 39 15.96 15.95 18.01
CA ASP A 39 15.06 16.70 17.14
C ASP A 39 15.13 16.20 15.70
N PHE A 40 13.97 15.95 15.09
CA PHE A 40 13.83 15.49 13.70
C PHE A 40 12.82 16.37 12.94
N ASP A 41 12.62 17.62 13.36
CA ASP A 41 11.63 18.53 12.79
C ASP A 41 12.16 19.13 11.49
N TYR A 42 12.28 18.34 10.43
CA TYR A 42 12.79 18.79 9.13
C TYR A 42 11.75 19.56 8.33
N ASP A 43 12.22 20.42 7.41
CA ASP A 43 11.34 21.14 6.48
C ASP A 43 10.99 20.26 5.26
N GLU A 44 11.92 19.41 4.80
CA GLU A 44 11.75 18.61 3.57
C GLU A 44 12.10 17.13 3.72
N GLU A 45 13.10 16.79 4.53
CA GLU A 45 13.76 15.48 4.53
C GLU A 45 12.91 14.34 5.07
N ASN A 46 11.87 14.66 5.84
CA ASN A 46 10.90 13.72 6.38
C ASN A 46 9.50 13.87 5.74
N ASN A 47 9.40 14.57 4.59
CA ASN A 47 8.15 14.76 3.88
C ASN A 47 7.77 13.52 3.06
N PHE A 48 6.47 13.22 3.05
CA PHE A 48 5.86 12.22 2.20
C PHE A 48 4.77 12.86 1.34
N ASP A 49 4.54 12.30 0.16
CA ASP A 49 3.31 12.59 -0.58
C ASP A 49 2.09 12.20 0.25
N GLY A 50 1.04 13.02 0.22
CA GLY A 50 -0.17 12.78 1.00
C GLY A 50 -0.96 11.54 0.56
N ASN A 51 -0.68 10.98 -0.62
CA ASN A 51 -1.42 9.86 -1.21
C ASN A 51 -2.92 10.18 -1.41
N ASN A 52 -3.72 9.14 -1.64
CA ASN A 52 -5.17 9.17 -1.64
C ASN A 52 -5.67 7.95 -0.86
N GLU A 53 -6.91 7.99 -0.38
CA GLU A 53 -7.53 6.83 0.30
C GLU A 53 -7.44 5.61 -0.63
N PHE A 54 -7.10 4.45 -0.10
CA PHE A 54 -7.01 3.22 -0.88
C PHE A 54 -8.36 2.89 -1.53
N ARG A 55 -8.31 2.29 -2.72
CA ARG A 55 -9.48 1.67 -3.31
C ARG A 55 -9.83 0.44 -2.50
N GLU A 56 -11.08 0.01 -2.59
CA GLU A 56 -11.57 -1.09 -1.78
C GLU A 56 -12.52 -1.98 -2.58
N PHE A 57 -12.56 -3.26 -2.26
CA PHE A 57 -13.67 -4.10 -2.66
C PHE A 57 -13.95 -5.12 -1.56
N ASP A 58 -15.22 -5.48 -1.46
CA ASP A 58 -15.70 -6.46 -0.50
C ASP A 58 -15.99 -7.76 -1.22
N LEU A 59 -15.26 -8.82 -0.90
CA LEU A 59 -15.45 -10.17 -1.44
C LEU A 59 -15.64 -11.18 -0.31
N LYS A 60 -16.25 -10.76 0.81
CA LYS A 60 -16.54 -11.68 1.91
C LYS A 60 -17.58 -12.74 1.57
N SER A 61 -18.34 -12.55 0.50
CA SER A 61 -19.26 -13.54 -0.07
C SER A 61 -19.06 -13.63 -1.58
N ILE A 62 -19.24 -14.82 -2.12
CA ILE A 62 -19.27 -15.07 -3.57
C ILE A 62 -20.71 -15.35 -4.06
N ARG A 63 -21.72 -15.17 -3.20
CA ARG A 63 -23.13 -15.48 -3.50
C ARG A 63 -23.92 -14.30 -4.04
N TYR A 64 -23.44 -13.08 -3.81
CA TYR A 64 -24.11 -11.84 -4.19
C TYR A 64 -23.08 -10.73 -4.45
N GLN A 65 -23.50 -9.71 -5.19
CA GLN A 65 -22.70 -8.51 -5.42
C GLN A 65 -22.62 -7.69 -4.14
N THR A 66 -21.42 -7.23 -3.84
CA THR A 66 -21.03 -6.45 -2.67
C THR A 66 -20.33 -5.17 -3.14
N MET A 67 -19.79 -4.38 -2.20
CA MET A 67 -19.10 -3.14 -2.53
C MET A 67 -18.01 -3.35 -3.59
N ASN A 68 -18.09 -2.56 -4.67
CA ASN A 68 -17.19 -2.54 -5.82
C ASN A 68 -17.03 -3.88 -6.57
N VAL A 69 -17.98 -4.82 -6.39
CA VAL A 69 -18.11 -6.04 -7.19
C VAL A 69 -19.23 -5.88 -8.22
N GLU A 70 -18.87 -5.85 -9.50
CA GLU A 70 -19.81 -5.71 -10.61
C GLU A 70 -20.47 -7.03 -10.97
N ARG A 71 -19.73 -8.14 -10.99
CA ARG A 71 -20.29 -9.44 -11.39
C ARG A 71 -19.51 -10.60 -10.80
N ILE A 72 -20.21 -11.67 -10.43
CA ILE A 72 -19.62 -12.95 -10.04
C ILE A 72 -20.16 -14.02 -10.98
N GLN A 73 -19.28 -14.82 -11.57
CA GLN A 73 -19.66 -15.94 -12.44
C GLN A 73 -18.81 -17.16 -12.14
N TYR A 74 -19.42 -18.35 -12.16
CA TYR A 74 -18.66 -19.58 -12.06
C TYR A 74 -18.07 -19.96 -13.42
N ASN A 75 -16.75 -20.09 -13.49
CA ASN A 75 -16.04 -20.55 -14.66
C ASN A 75 -16.01 -22.07 -14.69
N ASN A 76 -16.85 -22.67 -15.55
CA ASN A 76 -16.96 -24.12 -15.66
C ASN A 76 -15.68 -24.81 -16.16
N GLU A 77 -14.83 -24.11 -16.90
CA GLU A 77 -13.58 -24.66 -17.45
C GLU A 77 -12.47 -24.62 -16.40
N LYS A 78 -12.25 -23.45 -15.79
CA LYS A 78 -11.25 -23.25 -14.72
C LYS A 78 -11.67 -23.82 -13.36
N LYS A 79 -12.95 -24.23 -13.21
CA LYS A 79 -13.57 -24.72 -11.97
C LYS A 79 -13.44 -23.77 -10.78
N ILE A 80 -13.47 -22.46 -11.05
CA ILE A 80 -13.29 -21.38 -10.07
C ILE A 80 -14.29 -20.25 -10.35
N ASN A 81 -14.60 -19.43 -9.34
CA ASN A 81 -15.38 -18.22 -9.57
C ASN A 81 -14.49 -17.12 -10.17
N ASP A 82 -14.98 -16.47 -11.21
CA ASP A 82 -14.47 -15.19 -11.72
C ASP A 82 -15.30 -14.05 -11.10
N VAL A 83 -14.61 -13.06 -10.55
CA VAL A 83 -15.19 -11.87 -9.92
C VAL A 83 -14.70 -10.66 -10.71
N PHE A 84 -15.63 -9.92 -11.31
CA PHE A 84 -15.35 -8.68 -12.01
C PHE A 84 -15.63 -7.51 -11.08
N LEU A 85 -14.61 -6.69 -10.82
CA LEU A 85 -14.79 -5.46 -10.07
C LEU A 85 -15.41 -4.38 -10.95
N VAL A 86 -16.02 -3.37 -10.30
CA VAL A 86 -16.40 -2.13 -10.98
C VAL A 86 -15.13 -1.51 -11.58
N PHE A 87 -15.25 -0.94 -12.79
CA PHE A 87 -14.10 -0.33 -13.44
C PHE A 87 -13.62 0.90 -12.68
N ASP A 88 -12.33 0.92 -12.40
CA ASP A 88 -11.65 2.05 -11.83
C ASP A 88 -11.33 3.09 -12.90
N ASP A 89 -11.19 4.34 -12.48
CA ASP A 89 -10.69 5.42 -13.31
C ASP A 89 -9.54 6.18 -12.65
N ASN A 90 -8.81 6.94 -13.46
CA ASN A 90 -7.76 7.81 -12.95
C ASN A 90 -8.38 8.91 -12.07
N ARG A 91 -7.84 9.06 -10.85
CA ARG A 91 -8.29 10.05 -9.88
C ARG A 91 -7.22 11.08 -9.51
N SER A 92 -6.10 11.13 -10.23
CA SER A 92 -5.01 12.08 -9.97
C SER A 92 -5.41 13.55 -10.06
N TYR A 93 -6.42 13.87 -10.89
CA TYR A 93 -6.96 15.22 -11.06
C TYR A 93 -8.35 15.41 -10.43
N LYS A 94 -8.86 14.42 -9.70
CA LYS A 94 -10.16 14.51 -9.05
C LYS A 94 -10.06 15.24 -7.72
N LYS A 95 -11.18 15.82 -7.28
CA LYS A 95 -11.28 16.40 -5.94
C LYS A 95 -11.16 15.29 -4.90
N TYR A 96 -10.42 15.57 -3.82
CA TYR A 96 -10.30 14.68 -2.69
C TYR A 96 -11.66 14.40 -2.04
N TYR A 97 -11.86 13.16 -1.64
CA TYR A 97 -13.06 12.71 -0.94
C TYR A 97 -12.64 11.68 0.11
N THR A 98 -12.86 12.02 1.38
CA THR A 98 -12.52 11.15 2.51
C THR A 98 -13.40 9.90 2.53
N ARG A 99 -12.76 8.74 2.67
CA ARG A 99 -13.37 7.43 2.85
C ARG A 99 -12.58 6.67 3.90
N PRO A 100 -13.22 6.08 4.91
CA PRO A 100 -12.53 5.16 5.79
C PRO A 100 -12.02 3.98 4.98
N ASP A 101 -10.74 3.67 5.13
CA ASP A 101 -10.12 2.48 4.57
C ASP A 101 -9.32 1.75 5.67
N LEU A 102 -8.48 0.79 5.26
CA LEU A 102 -7.57 0.07 6.15
C LEU A 102 -6.10 0.38 5.80
N ASN A 103 -5.78 1.55 5.25
CA ASN A 103 -4.42 1.97 4.87
C ASN A 103 -3.66 0.92 4.04
N GLY A 104 -4.36 0.30 3.07
CA GLY A 104 -3.81 -0.74 2.19
C GLY A 104 -3.78 -2.16 2.77
N ASN A 105 -4.31 -2.38 3.97
CA ASN A 105 -4.49 -3.71 4.54
C ASN A 105 -5.59 -4.52 3.81
N PHE A 106 -5.70 -5.80 4.18
CA PHE A 106 -6.78 -6.67 3.74
C PHE A 106 -7.22 -7.55 4.92
N LEU A 107 -8.43 -8.10 4.83
CA LEU A 107 -9.03 -8.98 5.81
C LEU A 107 -9.57 -10.23 5.11
N ILE A 108 -8.94 -11.39 5.35
CA ILE A 108 -9.49 -12.68 4.92
C ILE A 108 -10.74 -12.97 5.74
N LYS A 109 -11.89 -13.02 5.07
CA LYS A 109 -13.18 -13.24 5.71
C LYS A 109 -14.14 -13.90 4.73
N ARG A 110 -14.88 -14.88 5.26
CA ARG A 110 -16.02 -15.53 4.60
C ARG A 110 -17.24 -15.31 5.48
N ASN A 111 -18.30 -14.74 4.93
CA ASN A 111 -19.53 -14.46 5.66
C ASN A 111 -20.33 -15.75 5.94
N GLU A 112 -20.30 -16.70 5.00
CA GLU A 112 -21.03 -17.97 5.08
C GLU A 112 -20.24 -19.07 5.81
N GLY A 113 -19.38 -18.69 6.75
CA GLY A 113 -18.45 -19.60 7.41
C GLY A 113 -18.10 -19.20 8.83
N GLU A 114 -17.65 -20.17 9.62
CA GLU A 114 -17.19 -19.93 10.99
C GLU A 114 -15.70 -19.60 11.01
N ASN A 115 -14.88 -20.41 10.33
CA ASN A 115 -13.43 -20.23 10.27
C ASN A 115 -12.96 -19.80 8.89
N SER A 116 -12.92 -18.49 8.67
CA SER A 116 -12.50 -17.91 7.39
C SER A 116 -11.07 -18.25 6.97
N HIS A 117 -10.17 -18.62 7.90
CA HIS A 117 -8.79 -18.96 7.53
C HIS A 117 -8.71 -20.26 6.72
N VAL A 118 -9.61 -21.22 6.96
CA VAL A 118 -9.60 -22.52 6.27
C VAL A 118 -10.76 -22.68 5.29
N GLU A 119 -11.83 -21.92 5.47
CA GLU A 119 -13.05 -22.05 4.66
C GLU A 119 -13.18 -21.03 3.53
N ALA A 120 -12.46 -19.90 3.57
CA ALA A 120 -12.52 -18.91 2.50
C ALA A 120 -11.93 -19.47 1.21
N ASP A 121 -12.69 -19.38 0.13
CA ASP A 121 -12.29 -19.86 -1.18
C ASP A 121 -11.32 -18.89 -1.87
N TYR A 122 -10.57 -19.42 -2.84
CA TYR A 122 -9.84 -18.60 -3.81
C TYR A 122 -10.72 -18.37 -5.05
N VAL A 123 -10.66 -17.15 -5.58
CA VAL A 123 -11.38 -16.72 -6.79
C VAL A 123 -10.46 -15.89 -7.68
N ASN A 124 -10.76 -15.85 -8.97
CA ASN A 124 -10.07 -15.00 -9.92
C ASN A 124 -10.73 -13.63 -9.94
N VAL A 125 -10.01 -12.60 -9.48
CA VAL A 125 -10.50 -11.22 -9.45
C VAL A 125 -9.97 -10.47 -10.66
N HIS A 126 -10.88 -9.89 -11.43
CA HIS A 126 -10.61 -9.13 -12.64
C HIS A 126 -10.63 -7.64 -12.31
N PHE A 127 -9.45 -7.01 -12.37
CA PHE A 127 -9.25 -5.58 -12.17
C PHE A 127 -9.24 -4.86 -13.52
N THR A 128 -9.83 -3.68 -13.59
CA THR A 128 -9.81 -2.86 -14.81
C THR A 128 -9.69 -1.38 -14.44
N LEU A 129 -8.63 -0.73 -14.92
CA LEU A 129 -8.46 0.72 -14.86
C LEU A 129 -8.72 1.29 -16.26
N ALA A 130 -9.88 1.91 -16.43
CA ALA A 130 -10.41 2.35 -17.71
C ALA A 130 -9.91 3.75 -18.10
N ASN A 131 -9.79 4.00 -19.41
CA ASN A 131 -9.50 5.30 -20.00
C ASN A 131 -8.17 5.93 -19.55
N VAL A 132 -7.15 5.11 -19.30
CA VAL A 132 -5.80 5.56 -18.94
C VAL A 132 -4.85 5.18 -20.07
N MET A 133 -4.18 6.19 -20.65
CA MET A 133 -3.16 5.95 -21.66
C MET A 133 -1.97 5.18 -21.09
N PRO A 134 -1.25 4.39 -21.90
CA PRO A 134 -0.14 3.61 -21.39
C PRO A 134 1.01 4.53 -20.95
N PHE A 135 1.58 4.26 -19.78
CA PHE A 135 2.80 4.92 -19.32
C PHE A 135 3.99 4.52 -20.20
N ALA A 136 4.80 5.51 -20.61
CA ALA A 136 5.91 5.29 -21.52
C ALA A 136 7.19 4.77 -20.83
N ASP A 137 7.35 5.08 -19.54
CA ASP A 137 8.58 4.94 -18.76
C ASP A 137 8.39 4.09 -17.50
N GLY A 138 7.50 3.10 -17.54
CA GLY A 138 7.32 2.20 -16.41
C GLY A 138 6.17 1.21 -16.56
N ASN A 139 5.95 0.46 -15.48
CA ASN A 139 4.92 -0.57 -15.41
C ASN A 139 3.97 -0.28 -14.26
N LEU A 140 2.68 -0.47 -14.50
CA LEU A 140 1.64 -0.27 -13.50
C LEU A 140 1.36 -1.57 -12.75
N TYR A 141 1.25 -1.52 -11.44
CA TYR A 141 0.98 -2.67 -10.58
C TYR A 141 -0.24 -2.42 -9.70
N LEU A 142 -1.00 -3.48 -9.41
CA LEU A 142 -1.84 -3.51 -8.23
C LEU A 142 -0.92 -3.55 -7.00
N PHE A 143 -1.22 -2.72 -6.01
CA PHE A 143 -0.33 -2.53 -4.88
C PHE A 143 -1.12 -2.38 -3.59
N GLY A 144 -0.68 -3.08 -2.54
CA GLY A 144 -1.35 -3.16 -1.26
C GLY A 144 -0.63 -4.17 -0.36
N LYS A 145 -1.08 -4.32 0.89
CA LYS A 145 -0.48 -5.32 1.79
C LYS A 145 -0.64 -6.75 1.29
N PHE A 146 -1.69 -7.04 0.51
CA PHE A 146 -1.90 -8.37 -0.09
C PHE A 146 -0.81 -8.73 -1.12
N THR A 147 -0.08 -7.75 -1.65
CA THR A 147 1.09 -7.96 -2.52
C THR A 147 2.40 -7.98 -1.74
N ASP A 148 2.35 -7.98 -0.41
CA ASP A 148 3.48 -7.75 0.51
C ASP A 148 4.19 -6.41 0.27
N TRP A 149 3.51 -5.41 -0.29
CA TRP A 149 4.12 -4.16 -0.75
C TRP A 149 5.29 -4.39 -1.72
N LYS A 150 5.18 -5.41 -2.59
CA LYS A 150 6.18 -5.75 -3.61
C LYS A 150 5.61 -5.67 -5.02
N PHE A 151 6.45 -5.28 -5.97
CA PHE A 151 6.15 -5.29 -7.40
C PHE A 151 6.35 -6.71 -7.96
N LYS A 152 5.37 -7.59 -7.72
CA LYS A 152 5.38 -8.96 -8.26
C LYS A 152 4.72 -8.98 -9.64
N GLU A 153 5.23 -9.81 -10.54
CA GLU A 153 4.73 -9.90 -11.92
C GLU A 153 3.25 -10.30 -11.99
N GLU A 154 2.78 -11.15 -11.05
CA GLU A 154 1.37 -11.54 -10.94
C GLU A 154 0.41 -10.36 -10.68
N PHE A 155 0.91 -9.23 -10.16
CA PHE A 155 0.13 -8.03 -9.90
C PHE A 155 0.35 -6.92 -10.95
N LYS A 156 1.16 -7.18 -11.98
CA LYS A 156 1.39 -6.23 -13.07
C LYS A 156 0.15 -6.08 -13.94
N MET A 157 -0.25 -4.84 -14.19
CA MET A 157 -1.37 -4.50 -15.07
C MET A 157 -0.93 -4.56 -16.53
N ASN A 158 -1.76 -5.18 -17.37
CA ASN A 158 -1.54 -5.29 -18.81
C ASN A 158 -2.39 -4.28 -19.55
N TYR A 159 -1.78 -3.50 -20.43
CA TYR A 159 -2.51 -2.52 -21.24
C TYR A 159 -3.19 -3.20 -22.44
N ASP A 160 -4.49 -2.99 -22.58
CA ASP A 160 -5.30 -3.40 -23.73
C ASP A 160 -5.62 -2.18 -24.58
N SER A 161 -4.97 -2.08 -25.75
CA SER A 161 -5.13 -0.97 -26.68
C SER A 161 -6.50 -0.90 -27.35
N ILE A 162 -7.24 -2.01 -27.42
CA ILE A 162 -8.58 -2.06 -28.03
C ILE A 162 -9.59 -1.37 -27.13
N SER A 163 -9.52 -1.65 -25.82
CA SER A 163 -10.41 -1.06 -24.83
C SER A 163 -9.84 0.19 -24.15
N SER A 164 -8.61 0.59 -24.48
CA SER A 164 -7.90 1.71 -23.86
C SER A 164 -7.91 1.64 -22.32
N SER A 165 -7.58 0.45 -21.80
CA SER A 165 -7.63 0.17 -20.37
C SER A 165 -6.52 -0.76 -19.91
N TYR A 166 -6.14 -0.65 -18.65
CA TYR A 166 -5.26 -1.58 -17.98
C TYR A 166 -6.09 -2.70 -17.32
N LYS A 167 -5.70 -3.96 -17.51
CA LYS A 167 -6.41 -5.14 -16.99
C LYS A 167 -5.45 -6.11 -16.30
N ASN A 168 -5.94 -6.78 -15.26
CA ASN A 168 -5.25 -7.92 -14.67
C ASN A 168 -6.26 -8.91 -14.06
N GLU A 169 -5.93 -10.20 -14.11
CA GLU A 169 -6.67 -11.28 -13.45
C GLU A 169 -5.78 -11.84 -12.34
N VAL A 170 -6.25 -11.77 -11.10
CA VAL A 170 -5.46 -12.14 -9.92
C VAL A 170 -6.20 -13.15 -9.06
N LEU A 171 -5.54 -14.25 -8.70
CA LEU A 171 -6.09 -15.24 -7.78
C LEU A 171 -6.01 -14.72 -6.34
N LEU A 172 -7.16 -14.35 -5.75
CA LEU A 172 -7.26 -13.85 -4.38
C LEU A 172 -8.18 -14.72 -3.55
N LYS A 173 -7.92 -14.78 -2.24
CA LYS A 173 -8.80 -15.45 -1.28
C LYS A 173 -9.98 -14.54 -0.93
N GLN A 174 -11.14 -15.07 -0.55
CA GLN A 174 -12.27 -14.23 -0.13
C GLN A 174 -11.89 -13.31 1.04
N GLY A 175 -12.35 -12.06 0.97
CA GLY A 175 -12.03 -11.07 1.98
C GLY A 175 -12.37 -9.64 1.57
N TYR A 176 -11.96 -8.69 2.40
CA TYR A 176 -11.99 -7.27 2.10
C TYR A 176 -10.58 -6.81 1.76
N TYR A 177 -10.42 -6.06 0.67
CA TYR A 177 -9.09 -5.69 0.18
C TYR A 177 -9.00 -4.21 -0.08
N ASN A 178 -7.95 -3.58 0.45
CA ASN A 178 -7.49 -2.31 -0.05
C ASN A 178 -6.37 -2.45 -1.07
N TYR A 179 -6.41 -1.60 -2.09
CA TYR A 179 -5.42 -1.57 -3.14
C TYR A 179 -5.31 -0.17 -3.77
N VAL A 180 -4.20 0.05 -4.45
CA VAL A 180 -3.96 1.20 -5.32
C VAL A 180 -3.26 0.74 -6.59
N TYR A 181 -3.32 1.58 -7.62
CA TYR A 181 -2.47 1.45 -8.79
C TYR A 181 -1.16 2.21 -8.56
N CYS A 182 -0.05 1.48 -8.61
CA CYS A 182 1.28 2.03 -8.37
C CYS A 182 2.13 1.91 -9.63
N LEU A 183 2.70 3.04 -10.08
CA LEU A 183 3.62 3.09 -11.20
C LEU A 183 5.04 2.83 -10.70
N LEU A 184 5.67 1.79 -11.21
CA LEU A 184 7.10 1.55 -11.06
C LEU A 184 7.82 2.07 -12.30
N LYS A 185 8.44 3.24 -12.18
CA LYS A 185 9.22 3.85 -13.27
C LYS A 185 10.51 3.08 -13.53
N ASP A 186 10.96 3.07 -14.78
CA ASP A 186 12.23 2.46 -15.15
C ASP A 186 13.39 3.13 -14.39
N GLY A 187 14.24 2.31 -13.75
CA GLY A 187 15.38 2.81 -12.97
C GLY A 187 15.05 3.36 -11.57
N SER A 188 13.79 3.33 -11.13
CA SER A 188 13.32 3.87 -9.83
C SER A 188 13.81 3.13 -8.57
N LYS A 189 14.66 2.10 -8.71
CA LYS A 189 15.17 1.28 -7.59
C LYS A 189 14.07 0.70 -6.67
N ASN A 190 12.94 0.28 -7.25
CA ASN A 190 11.77 -0.25 -6.52
C ASN A 190 11.09 0.78 -5.62
N VAL A 191 11.10 2.07 -5.99
CA VAL A 191 10.28 3.11 -5.34
C VAL A 191 9.02 3.32 -6.16
N GLY A 192 7.85 3.08 -5.56
CA GLY A 192 6.56 3.16 -6.25
C GLY A 192 5.93 4.54 -6.23
N ASP A 193 5.48 5.02 -7.39
CA ASP A 193 4.73 6.26 -7.57
C ASP A 193 3.23 5.96 -7.69
N ILE A 194 2.47 6.15 -6.61
CA ILE A 194 1.01 5.98 -6.65
C ILE A 194 0.30 7.25 -7.18
N SER A 195 0.97 8.39 -7.17
CA SER A 195 0.36 9.69 -7.52
C SER A 195 -0.05 9.74 -8.99
N ALA A 196 0.63 8.97 -9.85
CA ALA A 196 0.37 8.89 -11.29
C ALA A 196 -1.09 8.52 -11.64
N VAL A 197 -1.73 7.68 -10.81
CA VAL A 197 -3.14 7.27 -10.98
C VAL A 197 -4.03 7.76 -9.85
N GLU A 198 -3.51 7.75 -8.61
CA GLU A 198 -4.32 8.03 -7.43
C GLU A 198 -4.30 9.50 -7.03
N GLY A 199 -3.30 10.27 -7.47
CA GLY A 199 -3.07 11.63 -7.01
C GLY A 199 -2.47 11.71 -5.61
N THR A 200 -2.32 12.94 -5.13
CA THR A 200 -1.79 13.23 -3.80
C THR A 200 -2.63 14.33 -3.15
N HIS A 201 -3.07 14.08 -1.93
CA HIS A 201 -3.90 15.00 -1.15
C HIS A 201 -3.42 15.05 0.29
N MET A 202 -3.15 16.26 0.79
CA MET A 202 -2.65 16.48 2.16
C MET A 202 -3.61 15.99 3.26
N LEU A 203 -4.91 15.92 2.95
CA LEU A 203 -5.95 15.55 3.93
C LEU A 203 -6.15 14.04 4.07
N THR A 204 -5.52 13.23 3.22
CA THR A 204 -5.65 11.77 3.24
C THR A 204 -5.20 11.18 4.58
N GLU A 205 -5.96 10.23 5.10
CA GLU A 205 -5.55 9.48 6.28
C GLU A 205 -4.34 8.58 5.95
N ASN A 206 -3.26 8.67 6.72
CA ASN A 206 -2.13 7.75 6.60
C ASN A 206 -1.54 7.44 7.98
N ASP A 207 -1.01 6.21 8.11
CA ASP A 207 -0.22 5.77 9.26
C ASP A 207 1.28 5.97 8.99
N TYR A 208 1.96 6.74 9.83
CA TYR A 208 3.42 6.91 9.80
C TYR A 208 4.07 6.12 10.92
N SER A 209 4.84 5.10 10.56
CA SER A 209 5.57 4.26 11.50
C SER A 209 7.03 4.68 11.60
N ILE A 210 7.48 4.95 12.81
CA ILE A 210 8.84 5.40 13.14
C ILE A 210 9.56 4.27 13.86
N LEU A 211 10.69 3.84 13.31
CA LEU A 211 11.54 2.78 13.84
C LEU A 211 12.87 3.40 14.22
N VAL A 212 13.23 3.29 15.49
CA VAL A 212 14.51 3.80 16.01
C VAL A 212 15.43 2.62 16.25
N TYR A 213 16.42 2.49 15.39
CA TYR A 213 17.48 1.49 15.52
C TYR A 213 18.71 2.07 16.20
N HIS A 214 19.35 1.29 17.05
CA HIS A 214 20.61 1.64 17.70
C HIS A 214 21.63 0.52 17.54
N ARG A 215 22.82 0.88 17.04
CA ARG A 215 23.98 -0.01 16.94
C ARG A 215 25.03 0.40 17.96
N LEU A 216 25.29 -0.45 18.94
CA LEU A 216 26.37 -0.24 19.89
C LEU A 216 27.75 -0.48 19.23
N PRO A 217 28.81 0.17 19.71
CA PRO A 217 30.18 -0.15 19.28
C PRO A 217 30.44 -1.66 19.38
N ASN A 218 31.12 -2.22 18.38
CA ASN A 218 31.48 -3.64 18.29
C ASN A 218 30.29 -4.62 18.17
N GLN A 219 29.07 -4.15 17.88
CA GLN A 219 27.96 -5.04 17.54
C GLN A 219 27.79 -5.20 16.03
N ILE A 220 27.36 -6.40 15.65
CA ILE A 220 27.13 -6.80 14.25
C ILE A 220 25.65 -6.74 13.84
N TYR A 221 24.79 -6.16 14.68
CA TYR A 221 23.36 -6.06 14.44
C TYR A 221 22.81 -4.73 14.95
N ASP A 222 21.68 -4.32 14.38
CA ASP A 222 20.91 -3.16 14.81
C ASP A 222 19.80 -3.58 15.77
N ARG A 223 19.69 -2.91 16.91
CA ARG A 223 18.61 -3.12 17.87
C ARG A 223 17.48 -2.16 17.57
N LEU A 224 16.25 -2.66 17.39
CA LEU A 224 15.07 -1.79 17.45
C LEU A 224 14.83 -1.40 18.91
N ILE A 225 15.13 -0.15 19.26
CA ILE A 225 15.01 0.37 20.63
C ILE A 225 13.76 1.21 20.85
N GLY A 226 13.08 1.59 19.77
CA GLY A 226 11.83 2.34 19.80
C GLY A 226 11.00 2.07 18.56
N PHE A 227 9.69 2.03 18.75
CA PHE A 227 8.70 1.91 17.68
C PHE A 227 7.49 2.76 18.06
N HIS A 228 7.01 3.55 17.11
CA HIS A 228 5.81 4.35 17.29
C HIS A 228 5.07 4.47 15.96
N THR A 229 3.75 4.55 16.01
CA THR A 229 2.92 4.84 14.85
C THR A 229 2.09 6.07 15.18
N ALA A 230 2.17 7.09 14.32
CA ALA A 230 1.34 8.28 14.35
C ALA A 230 0.42 8.29 13.13
N ASN A 231 -0.82 8.73 13.28
CA ASN A 231 -1.79 8.77 12.20
C ASN A 231 -2.25 10.22 11.99
N THR A 232 -2.49 10.63 10.74
CA THR A 232 -2.81 12.03 10.40
C THR A 232 -4.18 12.50 10.92
N ASN A 233 -5.08 11.59 11.27
CA ASN A 233 -6.37 11.90 11.89
C ASN A 233 -6.31 12.04 13.42
N VAL A 234 -5.15 11.79 14.05
CA VAL A 234 -4.97 11.98 15.50
C VAL A 234 -4.65 13.44 15.77
N LYS A 235 -5.57 14.13 16.45
CA LYS A 235 -5.35 15.44 17.08
C LYS A 235 -4.74 15.31 18.45
#